data_AF-A0A7V1LU55-F1
#
_entry.id   AF-A0A7V1LU55-F1
#
_cell.length_a   1.000
_cell.length_b   1.000
_cell.length_c   1.000
_cell.angle_alpha   90.00
_cell.angle_beta   90.00
_cell.angle_gamma   90.00
#
_symmetry.space_group_name_H-M   'P 1'
#
loop_
_entity.id
_entity.type
_entity.pdbx_description
1 polymer ?
#
loop_
_entity_poly.entity_id
_entity_poly.type
_entity_poly.pdbx_seq_one_letter_code
_entity_poly.pdbx_strand_id
1 'polypeptide(L)' 'MSYREQKKYLEFLKSYERKFDRKELEDYKMFIKRQKDDEDFDSISMKKLKGLYDKYNVPVDKSKFDSFFKK' A
#
# COMPACT_ATOMS: atom_id res chain seq x y z
N MET A 1 4.01 11.66 -8.45
CA MET A 1 2.95 11.15 -7.56
C MET A 1 2.63 12.25 -6.57
N SER A 2 1.37 12.67 -6.47
CA SER A 2 0.94 13.79 -5.64
C SER A 2 0.82 13.40 -4.16
N TYR A 3 0.90 14.36 -3.23
CA TYR A 3 0.57 14.18 -1.81
C TYR A 3 -0.79 13.48 -1.60
N ARG A 4 -1.76 13.72 -2.49
CA ARG A 4 -3.05 13.00 -2.49
C ARG A 4 -2.89 11.50 -2.74
N GLU A 5 -2.00 11.10 -3.65
CA GLU A 5 -1.74 9.70 -3.96
C GLU A 5 -0.97 9.00 -2.83
N GLN A 6 -0.02 9.69 -2.21
CA GLN A 6 0.68 9.22 -1.01
C GLN A 6 -0.31 8.89 0.11
N LYS A 7 -1.21 9.83 0.44
CA LYS A 7 -2.25 9.63 1.44
C LYS A 7 -3.16 8.45 1.08
N LYS A 8 -3.56 8.33 -0.19
CA LYS A 8 -4.38 7.21 -0.68
C LYS A 8 -3.70 5.86 -0.46
N TYR A 9 -2.41 5.75 -0.77
CA TYR A 9 -1.67 4.50 -0.58
C TYR A 9 -1.50 4.15 0.89
N LEU A 10 -1.20 5.14 1.74
CA LEU A 10 -1.09 4.92 3.19
C LEU A 10 -2.42 4.43 3.79
N GLU A 11 -3.54 5.06 3.44
CA GLU A 11 -4.87 4.62 3.91
C GLU A 11 -5.23 3.21 3.44
N PHE A 12 -4.88 2.84 2.20
CA PHE A 12 -5.07 1.47 1.72
C PHE A 12 -4.24 0.49 2.55
N LEU A 13 -2.94 0.79 2.69
CA LEU A 13 -1.96 -0.05 3.39
C LEU A 13 -2.29 -0.24 4.88
N LYS A 14 -2.96 0.72 5.51
CA LYS A 14 -3.45 0.60 6.89
C LYS A 14 -4.28 -0.67 7.14
N SER A 15 -5.10 -1.07 6.17
CA SER A 15 -5.91 -2.29 6.28
C SER A 15 -5.08 -3.59 6.19
N TYR A 16 -3.88 -3.51 5.63
CA TYR A 16 -2.94 -4.61 5.45
C TYR A 16 -1.83 -4.63 6.49
N GLU A 17 -1.81 -3.69 7.45
CA GLU A 17 -0.74 -3.57 8.46
C GLU A 17 -0.50 -4.88 9.24
N ARG A 18 -1.56 -5.63 9.53
CA ARG A 18 -1.47 -6.94 10.20
C ARG A 18 -0.83 -8.04 9.35
N LYS A 19 -0.70 -7.83 8.04
CA LYS A 19 -0.13 -8.77 7.07
C LYS A 19 1.27 -8.38 6.63
N PHE A 20 1.82 -7.28 7.17
CA PHE A 20 3.17 -6.84 6.86
C PHE A 20 4.19 -7.74 7.51
N ASP A 21 5.30 -7.98 6.79
CA ASP A 21 6.49 -8.46 7.44
C ASP A 21 7.10 -7.36 8.35
N ARG A 22 8.07 -7.73 9.19
CA ARG A 22 8.67 -6.79 10.15
C ARG A 22 9.28 -5.57 9.45
N LYS A 23 9.93 -5.76 8.30
CA LYS A 23 10.61 -4.70 7.56
C LYS A 23 9.60 -3.77 6.88
N GLU A 24 8.53 -4.34 6.32
CA GLU A 24 7.41 -3.62 5.71
C GLU A 24 6.66 -2.79 6.75
N LEU A 25 6.48 -3.33 7.95
CA LEU A 25 5.88 -2.60 9.06
C LEU A 25 6.74 -1.42 9.50
N GLU A 26 8.06 -1.61 9.57
CA GLU A 26 9.01 -0.54 9.88
C GLU A 26 9.01 0.55 8.78
N ASP A 27 9.11 0.16 7.50
CA ASP A 27 9.03 1.05 6.34
C ASP A 27 7.68 1.82 6.35
N TYR A 28 6.55 1.15 6.58
CA TYR A 28 5.22 1.76 6.65
C TYR A 28 5.09 2.77 7.80
N LYS A 29 5.57 2.42 9.01
CA LYS A 29 5.55 3.34 10.16
C LYS A 29 6.39 4.59 9.90
N MET A 30 7.51 4.45 9.18
CA MET A 30 8.34 5.58 8.76
C MET A 30 7.57 6.51 7.83
N PHE A 31 6.86 5.97 6.84
CA PHE A 31 6.02 6.77 5.94
C PHE A 31 4.88 7.48 6.68
N ILE A 32 4.23 6.82 7.63
CA ILE A 32 3.17 7.44 8.44
C ILE A 32 3.69 8.61 9.27
N LYS A 33 4.90 8.51 9.84
CA LYS A 33 5.51 9.64 10.58
C LYS A 33 5.76 10.83 9.67
N ARG A 34 6.44 10.63 8.54
CA ARG A 34 6.72 11.69 7.55
C ARG A 34 5.46 12.35 7.02
N GLN A 35 4.40 11.58 6.79
CA GLN A 35 3.09 12.11 6.40
C GLN A 35 2.46 13.00 7.48
N LYS A 36 2.66 12.69 8.76
CA LYS A 36 2.15 13.50 9.88
C LYS A 36 2.96 14.79 10.07
N ASP A 37 4.25 14.72 9.78
CA ASP A 37 5.17 15.86 9.87
C ASP A 37 5.09 16.77 8.62
N ASP A 38 4.14 16.49 7.70
CA ASP A 38 3.96 17.14 6.40
C ASP A 38 5.26 17.21 5.57
N GLU A 39 6.13 16.23 5.75
CA GLU A 39 7.37 16.08 5.00
C GLU A 39 7.09 15.50 3.60
N ASP A 40 7.71 16.11 2.59
CA ASP A 40 7.72 15.57 1.23
C ASP A 40 8.53 14.27 1.17
N PHE A 41 7.94 13.25 0.56
CA PHE A 41 8.66 12.00 0.34
C PHE A 41 9.64 12.17 -0.80
N ASP A 42 10.89 11.78 -0.56
CA ASP A 42 11.87 11.65 -1.63
C ASP A 42 11.46 10.57 -2.65
N SER A 43 12.13 10.57 -3.80
CA SER A 43 11.86 9.65 -4.90
C SER A 43 12.03 8.17 -4.51
N ILE A 44 12.88 7.86 -3.52
CA ILE A 44 13.15 6.51 -3.04
C ILE A 44 11.98 6.02 -2.17
N SER A 45 11.54 6.86 -1.24
CA SER A 45 10.43 6.63 -0.32
C SER A 45 9.13 6.47 -1.10
N MET A 46 8.94 7.29 -2.12
CA MET A 46 7.83 7.16 -3.05
C MET A 46 7.83 5.82 -3.80
N LYS A 47 9.00 5.37 -4.31
CA LYS A 47 9.11 4.06 -4.98
C LYS A 47 8.80 2.91 -4.02
N LYS A 48 9.29 2.96 -2.79
CA LYS A 48 9.02 1.96 -1.76
C LYS A 48 7.54 1.91 -1.37
N LEU A 49 6.90 3.06 -1.13
CA LEU A 49 5.47 3.14 -0.81
C LEU A 49 4.63 2.54 -1.93
N LYS A 50 4.96 2.87 -3.19
CA LYS A 50 4.27 2.29 -4.35
C LYS A 50 4.49 0.78 -4.45
N GLY A 51 5.71 0.29 -4.26
CA GLY A 51 6.00 -1.14 -4.29
C GLY A 51 5.24 -1.91 -3.21
N LEU A 52 5.12 -1.33 -2.00
CA LEU A 52 4.32 -1.90 -0.92
C LEU A 52 2.83 -1.90 -1.27
N TYR A 53 2.32 -0.80 -1.83
CA TYR A 53 0.95 -0.73 -2.34
C TYR A 53 0.68 -1.80 -3.40
N ASP A 54 1.51 -1.90 -4.42
CA ASP A 54 1.36 -2.86 -5.53
C ASP A 54 1.39 -4.32 -5.03
N LYS A 55 2.19 -4.62 -4.00
CA LYS A 55 2.25 -5.96 -3.36
C LYS A 55 0.91 -6.39 -2.76
N TYR A 56 0.18 -5.46 -2.14
CA TYR A 56 -1.09 -5.77 -1.47
C TYR A 56 -2.33 -5.45 -2.32
N ASN A 57 -2.19 -4.54 -3.27
CA ASN A 57 -3.19 -4.20 -4.28
C ASN A 57 -3.11 -5.14 -5.48
N VAL A 58 -3.14 -6.45 -5.21
CA VAL A 58 -3.19 -7.45 -6.27
C VAL A 58 -4.62 -7.50 -6.79
N PRO A 59 -4.85 -7.26 -8.09
CA PRO A 59 -6.18 -7.44 -8.66
C PRO A 59 -6.58 -8.90 -8.46
N VAL A 60 -7.69 -9.11 -7.77
CA VAL A 60 -8.29 -10.44 -7.64
C VAL A 60 -8.67 -10.89 -9.04
N ASP A 61 -8.04 -11.95 -9.52
CA ASP A 61 -8.37 -12.54 -10.81
C ASP A 61 -9.77 -13.19 -10.70
N LYS A 62 -10.79 -12.42 -11.10
CA LYS A 62 -12.20 -12.81 -11.02
C LYS A 62 -12.53 -13.97 -11.97
N SER A 63 -11.69 -14.24 -12.96
CA SER A 63 -11.88 -15.37 -13.90
C SER A 63 -11.89 -16.72 -13.19
N LYS A 64 -11.19 -16.85 -12.05
CA LYS A 64 -11.18 -18.07 -11.23
C LYS A 64 -12.45 -18.29 -10.40
N PHE A 65 -13.28 -17.25 -10.26
CA PHE A 65 -14.52 -17.32 -9.48
C PHE A 65 -15.75 -17.56 -10.36
N ASP A 66 -15.67 -17.32 -11.67
CA ASP A 66 -16.78 -17.56 -12.61
C ASP A 66 -17.25 -19.03 -12.63
N SER A 67 -16.36 -19.99 -12.35
CA SER A 67 -16.72 -21.41 -12.23
C SER A 67 -17.53 -21.75 -10.98
N PHE A 68 -17.51 -20.89 -9.95
CA PHE A 68 -18.26 -21.10 -8.71
C PHE A 68 -19.69 -20.54 -8.76
N PHE A 69 -20.00 -19.69 -9.74
CA PHE A 69 -21.30 -19.02 -9.85
C PHE A 69 -22.15 -19.46 -11.06
N LYS A 70 -21.62 -20.33 -11.94
CA LYS A 70 -22.43 -20.93 -13.01
C LYS A 70 -23.27 -22.06 -12.43
N LYS A 71 -24.59 -21.85 -12.48
CA LYS A 71 -25.65 -22.75 -12.02
C LYS A 71 -26.21 -23.56 -13.19
#